data_AF-A0A7W1AUK6-F1
#
_entry.id   AF-A0A7W1AUK6-F1
#
_cell.length_a   1.000
_cell.length_b   1.000
_cell.length_c   1.000
_cell.angle_alpha   90.00
_cell.angle_beta   90.00
_cell.angle_gamma   90.00
#
_symmetry.space_group_name_H-M   'P 1'
#
loop_
_entity.id
_entity.type
_entity.pdbx_description
1 polymer ?
#
loop_
_entity_poly.entity_id
_entity_poly.type
_entity_poly.pdbx_seq_one_letter_code
_entity_poly.pdbx_strand_id
1 'polypeptide(L)'
;MAFFGNVARRDHIVSMGVLGFIIALAVSQLALEGNWQKVLRISLAFLTYSAVLLSLARYLPKIAVKGIRLPFWIFAVAGGAAEGASGWLRPDWSFSDTLMLPLAAAVLVGGSHWLALIAWRPLRERILAGAGYSSS
;
A
#
# COMPACT_ATOMS: atom_id res chain seq x y z
N MET A 1 -15.46 -21.86 5.99
CA MET A 1 -15.36 -20.86 4.89
C MET A 1 -15.04 -19.42 5.35
N ALA A 2 -15.06 -19.07 6.64
CA ALA A 2 -14.67 -17.73 7.12
C ALA A 2 -13.14 -17.50 7.30
N PHE A 3 -12.32 -18.56 7.17
CA PHE A 3 -10.91 -18.53 7.57
C PHE A 3 -10.01 -17.76 6.59
N PHE A 4 -10.24 -17.87 5.27
CA PHE A 4 -9.41 -17.23 4.24
C PHE A 4 -9.56 -15.70 4.20
N GLY A 5 -10.74 -15.18 4.54
CA GLY A 5 -10.97 -13.73 4.65
C GLY A 5 -10.15 -13.10 5.78
N ASN A 6 -10.01 -13.80 6.91
CA ASN A 6 -9.24 -13.32 8.06
C ASN A 6 -7.73 -13.27 7.77
N VAL A 7 -7.19 -14.24 7.03
CA VAL A 7 -5.75 -14.26 6.68
C VAL A 7 -5.40 -13.13 5.72
N ALA A 8 -6.16 -12.93 4.64
CA ALA A 8 -5.91 -11.84 3.69
C ALA A 8 -6.05 -10.46 4.36
N ARG A 9 -7.04 -10.31 5.23
CA ARG A 9 -7.22 -9.09 6.03
C ARG A 9 -6.06 -8.87 7.00
N ARG A 10 -5.56 -9.92 7.66
CA ARG A 10 -4.41 -9.84 8.57
C ARG A 10 -3.12 -9.47 7.84
N ASP A 11 -2.83 -10.14 6.71
CA ASP A 11 -1.65 -9.85 5.88
C ASP A 11 -1.66 -8.38 5.43
N HIS A 12 -2.83 -7.85 5.07
CA HIS A 12 -3.00 -6.46 4.68
C HIS A 12 -2.85 -5.46 5.83
N ILE A 13 -3.40 -5.76 7.01
CA ILE A 13 -3.22 -4.92 8.20
C ILE A 13 -1.74 -4.88 8.61
N VAL A 14 -1.06 -6.04 8.57
CA VAL A 14 0.37 -6.12 8.88
C VAL A 14 1.18 -5.34 7.84
N SER A 15 0.91 -5.47 6.54
CA SER A 15 1.63 -4.70 5.52
C SER A 15 1.43 -3.19 5.67
N MET A 16 0.20 -2.76 5.99
CA MET A 16 -0.11 -1.36 6.30
C MET A 16 0.58 -0.87 7.57
N GLY A 17 0.67 -1.72 8.60
CA GLY A 17 1.41 -1.41 9.83
C GLY A 17 2.91 -1.22 9.58
N VAL A 18 3.53 -2.12 8.81
CA VAL A 18 4.94 -2.00 8.41
C VAL A 18 5.17 -0.76 7.56
N LEU A 19 4.30 -0.51 6.57
CA LEU A 19 4.37 0.69 5.74
C LEU A 19 4.23 1.97 6.57
N GLY A 20 3.27 2.01 7.50
CA GLY A 20 3.07 3.11 8.42
C GLY A 20 4.27 3.36 9.33
N PHE A 21 4.92 2.29 9.81
CA PHE A 21 6.14 2.40 10.61
C PHE A 21 7.32 2.99 9.82
N ILE A 22 7.56 2.51 8.60
CA ILE A 22 8.61 3.05 7.71
C ILE A 22 8.35 4.54 7.43
N ILE A 23 7.10 4.89 7.14
CA ILE A 23 6.70 6.29 6.89
C ILE A 23 6.87 7.15 8.13
N ALA A 24 6.54 6.65 9.32
CA ALA A 24 6.74 7.38 10.57
C ALA A 24 8.21 7.72 10.81
N LEU A 25 9.13 6.78 10.53
CA LEU A 25 10.57 7.02 10.61
C LEU A 25 11.01 8.08 9.60
N ALA A 26 10.58 7.97 8.33
CA ALA A 26 10.90 8.92 7.29
C ALA A 26 10.38 10.34 7.60
N VAL A 27 9.14 10.44 8.09
CA VAL A 27 8.52 11.70 8.50
C VAL A 27 9.24 12.30 9.71
N SER A 28 9.65 11.49 10.68
CA SER A 28 10.41 11.96 11.85
C SER A 28 11.74 12.58 11.43
N GLN A 29 12.47 11.93 10.52
CA GLN A 29 13.71 12.48 9.99
C GLN A 29 13.49 13.81 9.25
N LEU A 30 12.47 13.87 8.38
CA LEU A 30 12.14 15.11 7.65
C LEU A 30 11.70 16.26 8.57
N ALA A 31 11.04 15.93 9.68
CA ALA A 31 10.65 16.91 10.69
C ALA A 31 11.89 17.50 11.40
N LEU A 32 12.91 16.67 11.68
CA LEU A 32 14.18 17.12 12.25
C LEU A 32 14.95 18.03 11.28
N GLU A 33 14.83 17.79 9.97
CA GLU A 33 15.39 18.65 8.92
C GLU A 33 14.60 19.96 8.69
N GLY A 34 13.52 20.18 9.45
CA GLY A 34 12.66 21.37 9.31
C GLY A 34 11.81 21.40 8.04
N ASN A 35 11.71 20.28 7.32
CA ASN A 35 11.04 20.21 6.02
C ASN A 35 9.53 19.92 6.16
N TRP A 36 8.81 20.83 6.80
CA TRP A 36 7.39 20.68 7.13
C TRP A 36 6.50 20.47 5.90
N GLN A 37 6.86 21.05 4.75
CA GLN A 37 6.12 20.87 3.51
C GLN A 37 6.20 19.42 3.00
N LYS A 38 7.39 18.79 3.04
CA LYS A 38 7.51 17.36 2.69
C LYS A 38 6.80 16.47 3.70
N VAL A 39 6.86 16.80 4.99
CA VAL A 39 6.14 16.07 6.04
C VAL A 39 4.64 16.04 5.76
N LEU A 40 4.03 17.22 5.50
CA LEU A 40 2.61 17.31 5.16
C LEU A 40 2.27 16.53 3.90
N ARG A 41 3.09 16.66 2.86
CA ARG A 41 2.88 15.96 1.57
C ARG A 41 2.89 14.45 1.73
N ILE A 42 3.88 13.90 2.43
CA ILE A 42 4.02 12.44 2.64
C ILE A 42 2.89 11.93 3.54
N SER A 43 2.54 12.68 4.58
CA SER A 43 1.44 12.32 5.49
C SER A 43 0.10 12.29 4.74
N LEU A 44 -0.18 13.30 3.91
CA LEU A 44 -1.38 13.34 3.09
C LEU A 44 -1.42 12.22 2.05
N ALA A 45 -0.30 11.94 1.39
CA ALA A 45 -0.18 10.81 0.46
C ALA A 45 -0.51 9.49 1.17
N PHE A 46 0.10 9.24 2.34
CA PHE A 46 -0.11 8.02 3.10
C PHE A 46 -1.55 7.87 3.59
N LEU A 47 -2.15 8.93 4.11
CA LEU A 47 -3.54 8.93 4.58
C LEU A 47 -4.51 8.67 3.42
N THR A 48 -4.31 9.35 2.29
CA THR A 48 -5.12 9.14 1.08
C THR A 48 -4.97 7.72 0.56
N TYR A 49 -3.73 7.23 0.44
CA TYR A 49 -3.44 5.85 0.03
C TYR A 49 -4.19 4.85 0.92
N SER A 50 -4.04 5.01 2.23
CA SER A 50 -4.63 4.13 3.22
C SER A 50 -6.15 4.17 3.21
N ALA A 51 -6.74 5.37 3.11
CA ALA A 51 -8.17 5.56 3.07
C ALA A 51 -8.80 4.96 1.80
N VAL A 52 -8.20 5.19 0.63
CA VAL A 52 -8.66 4.63 -0.65
C VAL A 52 -8.53 3.12 -0.64
N LEU A 53 -7.39 2.59 -0.19
CA LEU A 53 -7.15 1.16 -0.15
C LEU A 53 -8.11 0.45 0.81
N LEU A 54 -8.33 0.98 2.02
CA LEU A 54 -9.29 0.44 2.97
C LEU A 54 -10.73 0.54 2.46
N SER A 55 -11.08 1.65 1.81
CA SER A 55 -12.41 1.85 1.23
C SER A 55 -12.67 0.83 0.14
N LEU A 56 -11.75 0.67 -0.82
CA LEU A 56 -11.85 -0.32 -1.88
C LEU A 56 -11.85 -1.76 -1.31
N ALA A 57 -11.00 -2.05 -0.32
CA ALA A 57 -10.95 -3.33 0.39
C ALA A 57 -12.29 -3.73 1.02
N ARG A 58 -13.08 -2.78 1.53
CA ARG A 58 -14.43 -3.03 2.07
C ARG A 58 -15.41 -3.54 1.02
N TYR A 59 -15.23 -3.17 -0.25
CA TYR A 59 -16.11 -3.59 -1.35
C TYR A 59 -15.68 -4.92 -2.01
N LEU A 60 -14.54 -5.48 -1.60
CA LEU A 60 -13.97 -6.71 -2.16
C LEU A 60 -14.33 -8.07 -1.51
N PRO A 61 -15.16 -8.20 -0.44
CA PRO A 61 -15.36 -9.50 0.22
C PRO A 61 -16.03 -10.56 -0.67
N LYS A 62 -16.52 -10.22 -1.86
CA LYS A 62 -17.07 -11.19 -2.84
C LYS A 62 -16.04 -11.68 -3.87
N ILE A 63 -14.97 -10.93 -4.14
CA ILE A 63 -14.02 -11.23 -5.24
C ILE A 63 -12.86 -12.11 -4.76
N ALA A 64 -12.45 -11.95 -3.50
CA ALA A 64 -11.36 -12.74 -2.90
C ALA A 64 -11.75 -14.20 -2.55
N VAL A 65 -13.04 -14.57 -2.68
CA VAL A 65 -13.58 -15.89 -2.26
C VAL A 65 -13.16 -17.02 -3.20
N LYS A 66 -12.74 -16.73 -4.44
CA LYS A 66 -12.35 -17.73 -5.44
C LYS A 66 -10.84 -17.98 -5.54
N GLY A 67 -10.06 -17.71 -4.50
CA GLY A 67 -8.59 -17.84 -4.55
C GLY A 67 -7.92 -16.83 -5.51
N ILE A 68 -8.69 -15.87 -6.03
CA ILE A 68 -8.22 -14.79 -6.89
C ILE A 68 -7.46 -13.83 -5.98
N ARG A 69 -6.15 -13.72 -6.23
CA ARG A 69 -5.24 -12.75 -5.59
C ARG A 69 -5.83 -11.34 -5.74
N LEU A 70 -5.67 -10.48 -4.73
CA LEU A 70 -6.17 -9.09 -4.77
C LEU A 70 -5.79 -8.44 -6.11
N PRO A 71 -6.71 -7.80 -6.85
CA PRO A 71 -6.38 -7.29 -8.18
C PRO A 71 -5.50 -6.03 -8.11
N PHE A 72 -4.51 -5.96 -9.02
CA PHE A 72 -3.52 -4.87 -9.10
C PHE A 72 -4.17 -3.48 -9.14
N TRP A 73 -5.28 -3.32 -9.86
CA TRP A 73 -5.91 -2.02 -10.09
C TRP A 73 -6.30 -1.29 -8.80
N ILE A 74 -6.61 -2.01 -7.71
CA ILE A 74 -6.96 -1.38 -6.42
C ILE A 74 -5.77 -0.61 -5.87
N PHE A 75 -4.59 -1.25 -5.90
CA PHE A 75 -3.36 -0.66 -5.42
C PHE A 75 -2.89 0.45 -6.35
N ALA A 76 -3.08 0.27 -7.66
CA ALA A 76 -2.79 1.29 -8.66
C ALA A 76 -3.65 2.54 -8.44
N VAL A 77 -4.97 2.39 -8.24
CA VAL A 77 -5.88 3.49 -7.94
C VAL A 77 -5.51 4.18 -6.63
N ALA A 78 -5.18 3.40 -5.57
CA ALA A 78 -4.73 3.98 -4.31
C ALA A 78 -3.42 4.78 -4.47
N GLY A 79 -2.44 4.26 -5.22
CA GLY A 79 -1.18 4.94 -5.51
C GLY A 79 -1.37 6.22 -6.32
N GLY A 80 -2.18 6.18 -7.38
CA GLY A 80 -2.50 7.35 -8.19
C GLY A 80 -3.28 8.42 -7.42
N ALA A 81 -4.27 8.02 -6.62
CA ALA A 81 -5.04 8.95 -5.77
C ALA A 81 -4.15 9.60 -4.70
N ALA A 82 -3.23 8.85 -4.09
CA ALA A 82 -2.29 9.36 -3.11
C ALA A 82 -1.35 10.41 -3.69
N GLU A 83 -0.77 10.14 -4.87
CA GLU A 83 0.09 11.10 -5.56
C GLU A 83 -0.72 12.33 -5.98
N GLY A 84 -1.92 12.13 -6.55
CA GLY A 84 -2.83 13.21 -6.90
C GLY A 84 -3.12 14.12 -5.72
N ALA A 85 -3.52 13.58 -4.56
CA ALA A 85 -3.80 14.36 -3.36
C ALA A 85 -2.55 15.09 -2.84
N SER A 86 -1.40 14.42 -2.83
CA SER A 86 -0.15 15.02 -2.37
C SER A 86 0.39 16.09 -3.33
N GLY A 87 0.03 15.98 -4.61
CA GLY A 87 0.46 16.84 -5.68
C GLY A 87 0.00 18.29 -5.53
N TRP A 88 -1.19 18.48 -4.95
CA TRP A 88 -1.75 19.80 -4.64
C TRP A 88 -0.90 20.62 -3.67
N LEU A 89 0.01 19.97 -2.93
CA LEU A 89 0.93 20.64 -2.01
C LEU A 89 2.30 20.97 -2.65
N ARG A 90 2.51 20.64 -3.93
CA ARG A 90 3.75 20.98 -4.65
C ARG A 90 3.65 22.39 -5.21
N PRO A 91 4.64 23.27 -4.95
CA PRO A 91 4.62 24.65 -5.41
C PRO A 91 4.81 24.75 -6.94
N ASP A 92 5.51 23.79 -7.54
CA ASP A 92 5.90 23.80 -8.95
C ASP A 92 5.11 22.79 -9.81
N TRP A 93 3.86 22.50 -9.45
CA TRP A 93 3.07 21.49 -10.14
C TRP A 93 2.75 21.91 -11.59
N SER A 94 3.39 21.26 -12.56
CA SER A 94 3.12 21.51 -13.98
C SER A 94 1.97 20.63 -14.51
N PHE A 95 1.32 21.06 -15.60
CA PHE A 95 0.28 20.25 -16.23
C PHE A 95 0.81 18.89 -16.73
N SER A 96 2.05 18.84 -17.22
CA SER A 96 2.74 17.58 -17.61
C SER A 96 2.90 16.61 -16.44
N ASP A 97 3.12 17.12 -15.23
CA ASP A 97 3.25 16.30 -14.02
C ASP A 97 1.91 15.69 -13.57
N THR A 98 0.79 16.27 -14.04
CA THR A 98 -0.57 15.91 -13.61
C THR A 98 -0.98 14.50 -14.05
N LEU A 99 -0.38 13.97 -15.12
CA LEU A 99 -0.66 12.62 -15.60
C LEU A 99 0.46 11.65 -15.30
N MET A 100 1.72 12.07 -15.51
CA MET A 100 2.86 11.17 -15.39
C MET A 100 3.15 10.77 -13.95
N LEU A 101 3.05 11.68 -12.98
CA LEU A 101 3.35 11.35 -11.59
C LEU A 101 2.30 10.40 -10.98
N PRO A 102 0.99 10.62 -11.14
CA PRO A 102 0.00 9.67 -10.63
C PRO A 102 0.10 8.28 -11.28
N LEU A 103 0.39 8.22 -12.59
CA LEU A 103 0.64 6.95 -13.29
C LEU A 103 1.88 6.23 -12.74
N ALA A 104 2.98 6.97 -12.56
CA ALA A 104 4.20 6.43 -11.98
C ALA A 104 3.97 5.93 -10.54
N ALA A 105 3.25 6.68 -9.72
CA ALA A 105 2.91 6.28 -8.36
C ALA A 105 1.97 5.06 -8.32
N ALA A 106 1.00 5.00 -9.23
CA ALA A 106 0.11 3.84 -9.38
C ALA A 106 0.90 2.55 -9.66
N VAL A 107 1.88 2.61 -10.56
CA VAL A 107 2.71 1.45 -10.91
C VAL A 107 3.76 1.16 -9.84
N LEU A 108 4.53 2.16 -9.42
CA LEU A 108 5.65 1.97 -8.50
C LEU A 108 5.18 1.68 -7.08
N VAL A 109 4.33 2.52 -6.50
CA VAL A 109 3.86 2.35 -5.12
C VAL A 109 2.77 1.29 -5.07
N GLY A 110 1.75 1.42 -5.91
CA GLY A 110 0.66 0.45 -5.97
C GLY A 110 1.14 -0.94 -6.39
N GLY A 111 1.92 -1.02 -7.47
CA GLY A 111 2.45 -2.29 -7.97
C GLY A 111 3.46 -2.95 -7.04
N SER A 112 4.36 -2.20 -6.40
CA SER A 112 5.29 -2.80 -5.43
C SER A 112 4.57 -3.36 -4.21
N HIS A 113 3.58 -2.64 -3.66
CA HIS A 113 2.78 -3.14 -2.54
C HIS A 113 1.96 -4.39 -2.95
N TRP A 114 1.36 -4.36 -4.13
CA TRP A 114 0.64 -5.51 -4.68
C TRP A 114 1.57 -6.74 -4.86
N LEU A 115 2.74 -6.55 -5.47
CA LEU A 115 3.73 -7.60 -5.66
C LEU A 115 4.24 -8.14 -4.32
N ALA A 116 4.51 -7.27 -3.35
CA ALA A 116 4.97 -7.66 -2.02
C ALA A 116 3.95 -8.58 -1.34
N LEU A 117 2.65 -8.25 -1.41
CA LEU A 117 1.59 -9.09 -0.83
C LEU A 117 1.47 -10.45 -1.52
N ILE A 118 1.64 -10.50 -2.85
CA ILE A 118 1.58 -11.75 -3.60
C ILE A 118 2.81 -12.63 -3.35
N ALA A 119 4.01 -12.04 -3.33
CA ALA A 119 5.26 -12.76 -3.16
C ALA A 119 5.47 -13.23 -1.71
N TRP A 120 4.91 -12.52 -0.73
CA TRP A 120 5.05 -12.85 0.69
C TRP A 120 4.43 -14.21 1.06
N ARG A 121 3.28 -14.56 0.49
CA ARG A 121 2.59 -15.82 0.81
C ARG A 121 3.41 -17.08 0.51
N PRO A 122 3.89 -17.31 -0.74
CA PRO A 122 4.71 -18.48 -1.03
C PRO A 122 6.05 -18.44 -0.29
N LEU A 123 6.61 -17.25 -0.03
CA LEU A 123 7.84 -17.13 0.75
C LEU A 123 7.62 -17.59 2.21
N ARG A 124 6.54 -17.13 2.84
CA ARG A 124 6.16 -17.53 4.21
C ARG A 124 5.92 -19.04 4.30
N GLU A 125 5.21 -19.62 3.32
CA GLU A 125 4.98 -21.07 3.26
C GLU A 125 6.30 -21.85 3.17
N ARG A 126 7.24 -21.40 2.33
CA ARG A 126 8.58 -22.02 2.23
C ARG A 126 9.39 -21.90 3.52
N ILE A 127 9.34 -20.76 4.19
CA ILE A 127 10.04 -20.55 5.47
C ILE A 127 9.48 -21.48 6.55
N LEU A 128 8.15 -21.60 6.64
CA LEU A 128 7.50 -22.48 7.62
C LEU A 128 7.76 -23.96 7.33
N ALA A 129 7.73 -24.36 6.05
CA ALA A 129 8.07 -25.72 5.63
C ALA A 129 9.54 -26.07 5.91
N GLY A 130 10.47 -25.14 5.64
CA GLY A 130 11.89 -25.31 5.93
C GLY A 130 12.23 -25.31 7.43
N ALA A 131 11.41 -24.66 8.26
CA ALA A 131 11.56 -24.63 9.71
C ALA A 131 10.96 -25.87 10.42
N GLY A 132 10.47 -26.87 9.68
CA GLY A 132 9.92 -28.11 10.26
C GLY A 132 8.51 -27.95 10.85
N TYR A 133 7.86 -26.80 10.67
CA TYR A 133 6.45 -26.61 11.01
C TYR A 133 5.57 -27.22 9.92
N SER A 134 5.49 -28.54 9.90
CA SER A 134 4.48 -29.28 9.13
C SER A 134 3.10 -28.93 9.68
N SER A 135 2.29 -28.19 8.92
CA SER A 135 0.88 -27.99 9.22
C SER A 135 0.13 -29.30 9.00
N SER A 136 0.06 -30.11 10.05
CA SER A 136 -0.92 -31.21 10.21
C SER A 136 -2.34 -30.65 10.31
#